data_AF-A0AAW0UVI3-F1
#
_entry.id   AF-A0AAW0UVI3-F1
#
_cell.length_a   1.000
_cell.length_b   1.000
_cell.length_c   1.000
_cell.angle_alpha   90.00
_cell.angle_beta   90.00
_cell.angle_gamma   90.00
#
_symmetry.space_group_name_H-M   'P 1'
#
loop_
_entity.id
_entity.type
_entity.pdbx_description
1 polymer ?
#
loop_
_entity_poly.entity_id
_entity_poly.type
_entity_poly.pdbx_seq_one_letter_code
_entity_poly.pdbx_strand_id
1 'polypeptide(L)'
;MMIFIHDWSARTSEIGQCPTWQQQLTLAVLSVHCVNNNMVWKSLLTSIRSTVLRVPGRSVCVSAVGRAAVASQASLAHQLDLRGVYPPMPTPFLKDETIAYDQLASNVGVWSKMPFRGLVVEGSNGEYVYLTPEERVELVSRVREFLPQDSNKLILAGSGCESTRDTIAMSQKMAAAGADAVMIVTPSYYKGGMKDTALHAHFTAVADNCPVPVILYSVPAFTVIDLSLDVIADLAHHPNIIGIKESGGDIAKIGSIVQKTQNVDFQVIAGSASFLLATLQIGKVLQF
;
A
#
# COMPACT_ATOMS: atom_id res chain seq x y z
N MET A 1 4.08 17.80 -19.64
CA MET A 1 3.23 18.97 -19.95
C MET A 1 2.37 19.23 -18.73
N MET A 2 2.80 20.16 -17.87
CA MET A 2 2.08 20.55 -16.65
C MET A 2 0.90 21.44 -17.05
N ILE A 3 -0.31 20.99 -16.74
CA ILE A 3 -1.47 21.89 -16.68
C ILE A 3 -1.66 22.17 -15.20
N PHE A 4 -1.25 23.36 -14.76
CA PHE A 4 -1.68 23.89 -13.46
C PHE A 4 -3.15 24.29 -13.60
N ILE A 5 -4.04 23.56 -12.92
CA ILE A 5 -5.40 24.02 -12.68
C ILE A 5 -5.39 24.68 -11.31
N HIS A 6 -5.10 25.97 -11.28
CA HIS A 6 -5.47 26.81 -10.15
C HIS A 6 -6.99 27.04 -10.23
N ASP A 7 -7.65 26.86 -9.09
CA ASP A 7 -9.04 27.20 -8.80
C ASP A 7 -10.11 26.16 -9.19
N TRP A 8 -10.39 25.26 -8.24
CA TRP A 8 -11.58 24.39 -8.23
C TRP A 8 -12.54 24.83 -7.11
N SER A 9 -12.79 26.14 -6.96
CA SER A 9 -13.76 26.65 -5.98
C SER A 9 -14.93 27.43 -6.59
N ALA A 10 -14.93 27.68 -7.91
CA ALA A 10 -15.95 28.49 -8.56
C ALA A 10 -16.58 27.81 -9.80
N ARG A 11 -17.32 26.70 -9.61
CA ARG A 11 -18.26 26.17 -10.64
C ARG A 11 -19.20 25.04 -10.18
N THR A 12 -19.85 25.18 -9.02
CA THR A 12 -20.90 24.23 -8.58
C THR A 12 -22.32 24.80 -8.53
N SER A 13 -22.58 25.94 -9.19
CA SER A 13 -23.94 26.53 -9.22
C SER A 13 -24.77 26.24 -10.47
N GLU A 14 -24.32 25.40 -11.41
CA GLU A 14 -25.07 25.10 -12.64
C GLU A 14 -25.01 23.62 -13.05
N ILE A 15 -25.54 22.71 -12.22
CA ILE A 15 -26.08 21.43 -12.71
C ILE A 15 -27.38 21.18 -11.95
N GLY A 16 -28.43 21.90 -12.37
CA GLY A 16 -29.80 21.66 -11.98
C GLY A 16 -30.51 20.79 -13.03
N GLN A 17 -31.18 19.75 -12.52
CA GLN A 17 -32.37 19.11 -13.09
C GLN A 17 -32.22 18.24 -14.35
N CYS A 18 -32.25 16.92 -14.16
CA CYS A 18 -32.95 16.01 -15.07
C CYS A 18 -33.42 14.75 -14.32
N PRO A 19 -34.74 14.55 -14.11
CA PRO A 19 -35.26 13.41 -13.37
C PRO A 19 -35.93 12.40 -14.31
N THR A 20 -35.34 11.22 -14.52
CA THR A 20 -36.08 10.03 -14.97
C THR A 20 -35.34 8.74 -14.58
N TRP A 21 -36.13 7.69 -14.32
CA TRP A 21 -35.77 6.30 -13.97
C TRP A 21 -35.86 5.93 -12.48
N GLN A 22 -37.11 5.94 -12.02
CA GLN A 22 -37.62 5.08 -10.95
C GLN A 22 -38.51 3.99 -11.59
N GLN A 23 -38.34 2.74 -11.14
CA GLN A 23 -39.20 1.55 -11.30
C GLN A 23 -39.03 0.62 -12.52
N GLN A 24 -38.66 -0.64 -12.19
CA GLN A 24 -39.00 -1.97 -12.76
C GLN A 24 -37.76 -2.88 -12.62
N LEU A 25 -37.70 -4.06 -11.97
CA LEU A 25 -38.65 -5.15 -11.71
C LEU A 25 -38.19 -6.02 -10.51
N THR A 26 -39.12 -6.79 -9.94
CA THR A 26 -39.02 -7.69 -8.77
C THR A 26 -38.90 -9.18 -9.19
N LEU A 27 -38.31 -10.03 -8.31
CA LEU A 27 -38.40 -11.53 -8.18
C LEU A 27 -37.73 -12.37 -9.30
N ALA A 28 -37.07 -13.53 -9.10
CA ALA A 28 -36.74 -14.50 -8.04
C ALA A 28 -35.48 -15.28 -8.54
N VAL A 29 -34.64 -15.97 -7.74
CA VAL A 29 -34.82 -17.34 -7.24
C VAL A 29 -33.75 -17.59 -6.16
N LEU A 30 -34.18 -17.95 -4.95
CA LEU A 30 -33.38 -18.58 -3.89
C LEU A 30 -33.93 -19.98 -3.70
N SER A 31 -33.10 -21.01 -3.93
CA SER A 31 -33.30 -22.38 -3.42
C SER A 31 -32.03 -23.22 -3.64
N VAL A 32 -31.23 -23.39 -2.60
CA VAL A 32 -30.49 -24.64 -2.36
C VAL A 32 -30.59 -24.94 -0.87
N HIS A 33 -31.41 -25.93 -0.53
CA HIS A 33 -31.31 -26.67 0.73
C HIS A 33 -30.33 -27.83 0.50
N CYS A 34 -29.37 -28.01 1.39
CA CYS A 34 -28.74 -29.31 1.59
C CYS A 34 -28.69 -29.61 3.08
N VAL A 35 -29.20 -30.80 3.43
CA VAL A 35 -29.49 -31.31 4.77
C VAL A 35 -28.31 -32.16 5.25
N ASN A 36 -27.96 -31.98 6.53
CA ASN A 36 -27.18 -32.84 7.43
C ASN A 36 -26.02 -33.68 6.87
N ASN A 37 -24.81 -33.39 7.37
CA ASN A 37 -23.97 -34.47 7.89
C ASN A 37 -23.13 -33.99 9.08
N ASN A 38 -23.27 -34.73 10.18
CA ASN A 38 -22.55 -34.55 11.44
C ASN A 38 -21.04 -34.64 11.24
N MET A 39 -20.30 -33.59 11.63
CA MET A 39 -18.89 -33.73 12.03
C MET A 39 -18.68 -33.09 13.41
N VAL A 40 -18.47 -33.98 14.38
CA VAL A 40 -18.08 -33.68 15.75
C VAL A 40 -16.67 -33.09 15.74
N TRP A 41 -16.53 -31.84 16.17
CA TRP A 41 -15.24 -31.25 16.52
C TRP A 41 -14.80 -31.79 17.89
N LYS A 42 -13.94 -32.81 17.91
CA LYS A 42 -13.16 -33.17 19.10
C LYS A 42 -11.87 -32.36 19.09
N SER A 43 -11.76 -31.43 20.03
CA SER A 43 -10.52 -30.78 20.41
C SER A 43 -9.51 -31.81 20.92
N LEU A 44 -8.39 -31.97 20.20
CA LEU A 44 -7.19 -32.60 20.73
C LEU A 44 -6.40 -31.54 21.50
N LEU A 45 -6.67 -31.44 22.81
CA LEU A 45 -5.76 -30.80 23.75
C LEU A 45 -4.70 -31.83 24.16
N THR A 46 -3.49 -31.66 23.64
CA THR A 46 -2.31 -32.41 24.05
C THR A 46 -1.89 -31.99 25.45
N SER A 47 -1.90 -32.96 26.38
CA SER A 47 -1.47 -32.85 27.77
C SER A 47 0.01 -32.46 27.88
N ILE A 48 0.32 -31.28 28.42
CA ILE A 48 1.63 -30.98 28.99
C ILE A 48 1.60 -31.41 30.46
N ARG A 49 2.32 -32.48 30.81
CA ARG A 49 2.59 -32.85 32.20
C ARG A 49 3.70 -31.94 32.73
N SER A 50 3.40 -31.11 33.72
CA SER A 50 4.40 -30.41 34.52
C SER A 50 4.96 -31.37 35.58
N THR A 51 6.27 -31.59 35.56
CA THR A 51 6.98 -32.26 36.66
C THR A 51 7.31 -31.21 37.72
N VAL A 52 6.59 -31.24 38.84
CA VAL A 52 6.86 -30.38 40.00
C VAL A 52 7.92 -31.07 40.87
N LEU A 53 9.15 -30.57 40.86
CA LEU A 53 10.14 -30.87 41.89
C LEU A 53 9.86 -29.95 43.10
N ARG A 54 9.46 -30.55 44.22
CA ARG A 54 9.28 -29.84 45.50
C ARG A 54 10.63 -29.65 46.18
N VAL A 55 10.99 -28.40 46.46
CA VAL A 55 11.99 -28.03 47.48
C VAL A 55 11.26 -27.16 48.51
N PRO A 56 11.35 -27.44 49.83
CA PRO A 56 10.66 -26.64 50.83
C PRO A 56 11.36 -25.29 51.03
N GLY A 57 10.61 -24.19 50.95
CA GLY A 57 10.96 -22.95 51.66
C GLY A 57 11.32 -21.69 50.87
N ARG A 58 11.23 -21.64 49.52
CA ARG A 58 11.32 -20.37 48.76
C ARG A 58 10.77 -20.54 47.34
N SER A 59 9.72 -19.79 47.00
CA SER A 59 9.22 -19.71 45.62
C SER A 59 10.07 -18.70 44.84
N VAL A 60 10.90 -19.19 43.91
CA VAL A 60 11.52 -18.36 42.87
C VAL A 60 10.88 -18.76 41.55
N CYS A 61 10.06 -17.88 40.98
CA CYS A 61 9.56 -18.05 39.61
C CYS A 61 10.70 -17.73 38.65
N VAL A 62 11.35 -18.76 38.10
CA VAL A 62 12.18 -18.62 36.91
C VAL A 62 11.32 -19.05 35.73
N SER A 63 10.68 -18.10 35.04
CA SER A 63 10.09 -18.38 33.75
C SER A 63 11.22 -18.56 32.74
N ALA A 64 11.34 -19.77 32.20
CA ALA A 64 12.19 -20.03 31.05
C ALA A 64 11.73 -19.13 29.89
N VAL A 65 12.57 -18.17 29.50
CA VAL A 65 12.41 -17.41 28.25
C VAL A 65 12.73 -18.37 27.12
N GLY A 66 11.74 -19.16 26.74
CA GLY A 66 11.79 -20.03 25.58
C GLY A 66 11.90 -19.20 24.30
N ARG A 67 12.94 -19.47 23.51
CA ARG A 67 13.11 -18.96 22.14
C ARG A 67 12.03 -19.55 21.23
N ALA A 68 10.83 -18.99 21.29
CA ALA A 68 9.72 -19.33 20.42
C ALA A 68 8.96 -18.05 20.05
N ALA A 69 9.66 -17.13 19.39
CA ALA A 69 9.07 -15.92 18.81
C ALA A 69 9.88 -15.49 17.57
N VAL A 70 10.09 -16.40 16.62
CA VAL A 70 10.61 -16.04 15.27
C VAL A 70 9.81 -16.74 14.16
N ALA A 71 8.80 -17.52 14.49
CA ALA A 71 7.98 -18.22 13.50
C ALA A 71 6.48 -18.06 13.83
N SER A 72 5.95 -16.85 13.67
CA SER A 72 4.49 -16.62 13.63
C SER A 72 4.02 -15.33 12.94
N GLN A 73 4.91 -14.44 12.49
CA GLN A 73 4.48 -13.27 11.69
C GLN A 73 4.29 -13.57 10.20
N ALA A 74 4.85 -14.68 9.70
CA ALA A 74 4.82 -15.03 8.28
C ALA A 74 3.45 -15.53 7.75
N SER A 75 2.37 -15.53 8.55
CA SER A 75 1.08 -16.11 8.16
C SER A 75 -0.14 -15.19 8.30
N LEU A 76 0.04 -13.87 8.37
CA LEU A 76 -1.09 -12.92 8.52
C LEU A 76 -1.36 -12.02 7.30
N ALA A 77 -0.52 -12.04 6.27
CA ALA A 77 -0.86 -11.39 5.02
C ALA A 77 -1.78 -12.30 4.20
N HIS A 78 -3.09 -12.17 4.39
CA HIS A 78 -3.95 -12.25 3.23
C HIS A 78 -3.46 -11.11 2.31
N GLN A 79 -2.68 -11.45 1.29
CA GLN A 79 -1.91 -10.48 0.49
C GLN A 79 -2.81 -9.32 0.07
N LEU A 80 -2.42 -8.11 0.45
CA LEU A 80 -3.23 -6.91 0.28
C LEU A 80 -3.60 -6.75 -1.19
N ASP A 81 -4.90 -6.76 -1.47
CA ASP A 81 -5.41 -6.61 -2.83
C ASP A 81 -5.31 -5.14 -3.27
N LEU A 82 -4.37 -4.86 -4.17
CA LEU A 82 -4.06 -3.52 -4.68
C LEU A 82 -4.91 -3.14 -5.89
N ARG A 83 -5.83 -3.99 -6.34
CA ARG A 83 -6.65 -3.71 -7.53
C ARG A 83 -7.48 -2.44 -7.42
N GLY A 84 -7.32 -1.56 -8.40
CA GLY A 84 -8.18 -0.41 -8.61
C GLY A 84 -7.40 0.88 -8.82
N VAL A 85 -8.09 2.00 -8.64
CA VAL A 85 -7.56 3.34 -8.92
C VAL A 85 -7.21 4.05 -7.62
N TYR A 86 -6.06 4.73 -7.61
CA TYR A 86 -5.56 5.53 -6.50
C TYR A 86 -5.15 6.91 -7.01
N PRO A 87 -5.81 8.00 -6.60
CA PRO A 87 -5.28 9.32 -6.84
C PRO A 87 -4.04 9.54 -5.95
N PRO A 88 -2.88 9.93 -6.53
CA PRO A 88 -1.78 10.47 -5.74
C PRO A 88 -2.15 11.88 -5.28
N MET A 89 -2.35 12.02 -3.98
CA MET A 89 -2.89 13.24 -3.39
C MET A 89 -1.84 14.36 -3.41
N PRO A 90 -2.20 15.58 -3.86
CA PRO A 90 -1.40 16.76 -3.58
C PRO A 90 -1.47 17.14 -2.11
N THR A 91 -0.45 17.82 -1.63
CA THR A 91 -0.41 18.41 -0.28
C THR A 91 -0.91 19.85 -0.37
N PRO A 92 -2.07 20.20 0.21
CA PRO A 92 -2.54 21.59 0.18
C PRO A 92 -1.77 22.43 1.19
N PHE A 93 -1.44 23.66 0.81
CA PHE A 93 -0.70 24.62 1.64
C PHE A 93 -1.48 25.91 1.88
N LEU A 94 -1.26 26.52 3.04
CA LEU A 94 -1.68 27.87 3.35
C LEU A 94 -0.73 28.89 2.71
N LYS A 95 -1.08 30.18 2.80
CA LYS A 95 -0.24 31.27 2.25
C LYS A 95 1.12 31.40 2.92
N ASP A 96 1.26 30.89 4.13
CA ASP A 96 2.52 30.86 4.90
C ASP A 96 3.30 29.55 4.70
N GLU A 97 2.94 28.77 3.67
CA GLU A 97 3.58 27.50 3.29
C GLU A 97 3.40 26.36 4.31
N THR A 98 2.63 26.57 5.38
CA THR A 98 2.23 25.47 6.27
C THR A 98 1.15 24.61 5.64
N ILE A 99 1.08 23.33 6.03
CA ILE A 99 0.09 22.39 5.48
C ILE A 99 -1.34 22.81 5.88
N ALA A 100 -2.21 22.93 4.88
CA ALA A 100 -3.62 23.27 5.06
C ALA A 100 -4.47 22.03 5.36
N TYR A 101 -4.38 21.50 6.59
CA TYR A 101 -5.06 20.27 6.99
C TYR A 101 -6.59 20.30 6.83
N ASP A 102 -7.24 21.45 7.00
CA ASP A 102 -8.70 21.58 6.76
C ASP A 102 -9.07 21.36 5.29
N GLN A 103 -8.23 21.86 4.37
CA GLN A 103 -8.41 21.64 2.93
C GLN A 103 -8.10 20.19 2.55
N LEU A 104 -7.09 19.59 3.19
CA LEU A 104 -6.80 18.17 3.05
C LEU A 104 -7.99 17.30 3.48
N ALA A 105 -8.59 17.60 4.64
CA ALA A 105 -9.77 16.90 5.15
C ALA A 105 -10.96 17.02 4.18
N SER A 106 -11.21 18.22 3.62
CA SER A 106 -12.23 18.44 2.61
C SER A 106 -12.02 17.56 1.36
N ASN A 107 -10.78 17.54 0.83
CA ASN A 107 -10.41 16.73 -0.33
C ASN A 107 -10.57 15.22 -0.05
N VAL A 108 -10.09 14.74 1.10
CA VAL A 108 -10.26 13.34 1.52
C VAL A 108 -11.75 13.01 1.69
N GLY A 109 -12.55 13.93 2.22
CA GLY A 109 -14.01 13.78 2.32
C GLY A 109 -14.70 13.59 0.97
N VAL A 110 -14.21 14.23 -0.09
CA VAL A 110 -14.69 14.01 -1.47
C VAL A 110 -14.20 12.67 -2.02
N TRP A 111 -12.89 12.40 -1.96
CA TRP A 111 -12.31 11.17 -2.53
C TRP A 111 -12.75 9.89 -1.80
N SER A 112 -13.09 9.99 -0.52
CA SER A 112 -13.64 8.87 0.27
C SER A 112 -14.96 8.34 -0.30
N LYS A 113 -15.72 9.18 -1.02
CA LYS A 113 -17.01 8.81 -1.65
C LYS A 113 -16.86 8.31 -3.08
N MET A 114 -15.68 8.49 -3.69
CA MET A 114 -15.40 8.02 -5.04
C MET A 114 -15.04 6.53 -5.04
N PRO A 115 -15.24 5.80 -6.15
CA PRO A 115 -14.96 4.36 -6.26
C PRO A 115 -13.45 4.06 -6.41
N PHE A 116 -12.61 4.78 -5.68
CA PHE A 116 -11.18 4.49 -5.58
C PHE A 116 -10.93 3.34 -4.61
N ARG A 117 -9.95 2.50 -4.93
CA ARG A 117 -9.51 1.43 -4.04
C ARG A 117 -8.84 1.97 -2.78
N GLY A 118 -8.18 3.11 -2.92
CA GLY A 118 -7.44 3.77 -1.86
C GLY A 118 -6.93 5.13 -2.31
N LEU A 119 -6.03 5.68 -1.51
CA LEU A 119 -5.33 6.95 -1.74
C LEU A 119 -3.83 6.69 -1.71
N VAL A 120 -3.08 7.38 -2.58
CA VAL A 120 -1.62 7.43 -2.46
C VAL A 120 -1.26 8.73 -1.77
N VAL A 121 -0.65 8.61 -0.59
CA VAL A 121 -0.17 9.75 0.22
C VAL A 121 1.33 9.86 0.01
N GLU A 122 1.83 11.09 -0.21
CA GLU A 122 3.26 11.35 -0.43
C GLU A 122 3.91 10.58 -1.58
N GLY A 123 3.15 10.37 -2.67
CA GLY A 123 3.77 10.15 -3.97
C GLY A 123 4.46 11.42 -4.49
N SER A 124 5.04 11.39 -5.69
CA SER A 124 5.68 12.59 -6.27
C SER A 124 4.74 13.79 -6.38
N ASN A 125 3.45 13.58 -6.66
CA ASN A 125 2.43 14.64 -6.70
C ASN A 125 2.08 15.21 -5.32
N GLY A 126 2.42 14.51 -4.23
CA GLY A 126 2.25 14.99 -2.86
C GLY A 126 3.42 15.81 -2.36
N GLU A 127 4.40 16.12 -3.22
CA GLU A 127 5.50 17.05 -2.93
C GLU A 127 6.38 16.64 -1.74
N TYR A 128 6.49 15.33 -1.48
CA TYR A 128 7.18 14.77 -0.31
C TYR A 128 8.65 15.25 -0.14
N VAL A 129 9.32 15.64 -1.23
CA VAL A 129 10.70 16.16 -1.21
C VAL A 129 10.82 17.55 -0.58
N TYR A 130 9.71 18.27 -0.40
CA TYR A 130 9.64 19.59 0.22
C TYR A 130 9.16 19.56 1.67
N LEU A 131 8.76 18.38 2.16
CA LEU A 131 8.19 18.22 3.49
C LEU A 131 9.25 17.74 4.49
N THR A 132 9.15 18.24 5.72
CA THR A 132 9.94 17.71 6.84
C THR A 132 9.53 16.26 7.16
N PRO A 133 10.43 15.43 7.71
CA PRO A 133 10.09 14.06 8.10
C PRO A 133 8.87 13.97 9.03
N GLU A 134 8.66 14.97 9.88
CA GLU A 134 7.54 15.05 10.80
C GLU A 134 6.22 15.34 10.07
N GLU A 135 6.21 16.32 9.15
CA GLU A 135 5.04 16.63 8.30
C GLU A 135 4.64 15.44 7.44
N ARG A 136 5.62 14.71 6.91
CA ARG A 136 5.41 13.48 6.15
C ARG A 136 4.60 12.46 6.96
N VAL A 137 5.07 12.12 8.15
CA VAL A 137 4.37 11.16 9.02
C VAL A 137 3.01 11.71 9.48
N GLU A 138 2.91 13.00 9.78
CA GLU A 138 1.65 13.62 10.17
C GLU A 138 0.62 13.55 9.03
N LEU A 139 1.00 13.80 7.78
CA LEU A 139 0.08 13.68 6.63
C LEU A 139 -0.56 12.29 6.56
N VAL A 140 0.22 11.22 6.69
CA VAL A 140 -0.33 9.85 6.71
C VAL A 140 -1.33 9.68 7.85
N SER A 141 -0.97 10.13 9.06
CA SER A 141 -1.83 10.05 10.24
C SER A 141 -3.14 10.81 10.04
N ARG A 142 -3.09 12.03 9.48
CA ARG A 142 -4.25 12.87 9.23
C ARG A 142 -5.15 12.29 8.15
N VAL A 143 -4.59 11.75 7.06
CA VAL A 143 -5.38 11.10 6.03
C VAL A 143 -6.11 9.87 6.60
N ARG A 144 -5.45 9.08 7.45
CA ARG A 144 -6.12 7.98 8.16
C ARG A 144 -7.25 8.48 9.06
N GLU A 145 -7.03 9.55 9.81
CA GLU A 145 -8.04 10.17 10.68
C GLU A 145 -9.26 10.67 9.89
N PHE A 146 -9.03 11.27 8.72
CA PHE A 146 -10.08 11.87 7.89
C PHE A 146 -10.91 10.86 7.09
N LEU A 147 -10.40 9.64 6.90
CA LEU A 147 -11.20 8.58 6.30
C LEU A 147 -12.30 8.13 7.26
N PRO A 148 -13.53 7.83 6.76
CA PRO A 148 -14.57 7.21 7.59
C PRO A 148 -14.05 5.94 8.27
N GLN A 149 -14.48 5.69 9.51
CA GLN A 149 -14.00 4.55 10.30
C GLN A 149 -14.39 3.18 9.68
N ASP A 150 -15.49 3.16 8.92
CA ASP A 150 -15.96 2.00 8.15
C ASP A 150 -15.39 1.94 6.72
N SER A 151 -14.51 2.88 6.35
CA SER A 151 -13.86 2.91 5.05
C SER A 151 -12.92 1.72 4.86
N ASN A 152 -13.07 1.03 3.74
CA ASN A 152 -12.16 -0.02 3.29
C ASN A 152 -11.04 0.50 2.37
N LYS A 153 -10.90 1.83 2.24
CA LYS A 153 -9.90 2.45 1.38
C LYS A 153 -8.50 2.27 1.93
N LEU A 154 -7.59 1.84 1.07
CA LEU A 154 -6.18 1.71 1.41
C LEU A 154 -5.47 3.06 1.44
N ILE A 155 -4.46 3.18 2.30
CA ILE A 155 -3.46 4.24 2.27
C ILE A 155 -2.14 3.63 1.83
N LEU A 156 -1.69 4.03 0.64
CA LEU A 156 -0.36 3.70 0.12
C LEU A 156 0.56 4.89 0.39
N ALA A 157 1.45 4.78 1.38
CA ALA A 157 2.28 5.91 1.83
C ALA A 157 3.68 5.90 1.19
N GLY A 158 4.08 7.02 0.58
CA GLY A 158 5.41 7.18 0.00
C GLY A 158 6.48 7.40 1.06
N SER A 159 7.17 6.33 1.48
CA SER A 159 8.19 6.40 2.56
C SER A 159 9.64 6.37 2.07
N GLY A 160 9.85 6.29 0.75
CA GLY A 160 11.18 6.27 0.17
C GLY A 160 12.03 7.50 0.57
N CYS A 161 13.29 7.23 0.89
CA CYS A 161 14.35 8.20 1.18
C CYS A 161 15.63 7.77 0.41
N GLU A 162 16.62 8.65 0.32
CA GLU A 162 17.88 8.33 -0.39
C GLU A 162 18.73 7.27 0.35
N SER A 163 18.66 7.20 1.68
CA SER A 163 19.39 6.19 2.46
C SER A 163 18.47 5.04 2.86
N THR A 164 18.97 3.80 2.77
CA THR A 164 18.23 2.60 3.19
C THR A 164 17.78 2.66 4.64
N ARG A 165 18.64 3.17 5.54
CA ARG A 165 18.32 3.31 6.96
C ARG A 165 17.15 4.26 7.18
N ASP A 166 17.15 5.40 6.51
CA ASP A 166 16.11 6.41 6.71
C ASP A 166 14.81 5.97 6.04
N THR A 167 14.88 5.26 4.91
CA THR A 167 13.71 4.58 4.31
C THR A 167 13.07 3.60 5.29
N ILE A 168 13.85 2.71 5.93
CA ILE A 168 13.34 1.77 6.94
C ILE A 168 12.64 2.52 8.09
N ALA A 169 13.31 3.53 8.64
CA ALA A 169 12.77 4.30 9.76
C ALA A 169 11.48 5.04 9.36
N MET A 170 11.43 5.63 8.17
CA MET A 170 10.25 6.31 7.64
C MET A 170 9.10 5.31 7.40
N SER A 171 9.37 4.17 6.78
CA SER A 171 8.36 3.13 6.55
C SER A 171 7.75 2.62 7.85
N GLN A 172 8.56 2.44 8.90
CA GLN A 172 8.06 2.04 10.22
C GLN A 172 7.18 3.13 10.86
N LYS A 173 7.58 4.40 10.77
CA LYS A 173 6.76 5.52 11.27
C LYS A 173 5.44 5.66 10.51
N MET A 174 5.46 5.55 9.18
CA MET A 174 4.25 5.64 8.36
C MET A 174 3.31 4.45 8.57
N ALA A 175 3.85 3.25 8.78
CA ALA A 175 3.04 2.10 9.19
C ALA A 175 2.36 2.34 10.54
N ALA A 176 3.08 2.87 11.54
CA ALA A 176 2.50 3.24 12.82
C ALA A 176 1.46 4.37 12.71
N ALA A 177 1.60 5.27 11.73
CA ALA A 177 0.63 6.31 11.41
C ALA A 177 -0.61 5.80 10.64
N GLY A 178 -0.68 4.51 10.30
CA GLY A 178 -1.84 3.87 9.70
C GLY A 178 -1.79 3.67 8.18
N ALA A 179 -0.60 3.67 7.58
CA ALA A 179 -0.42 3.20 6.20
C ALA A 179 -0.71 1.69 6.09
N ASP A 180 -1.45 1.28 5.06
CA ASP A 180 -1.73 -0.14 4.80
C ASP A 180 -0.60 -0.81 4.02
N ALA A 181 0.13 -0.02 3.23
CA ALA A 181 1.35 -0.41 2.54
C ALA A 181 2.22 0.82 2.31
N VAL A 182 3.51 0.61 2.08
CA VAL A 182 4.45 1.67 1.75
C VAL A 182 4.94 1.56 0.32
N MET A 183 5.06 2.72 -0.33
CA MET A 183 5.59 2.85 -1.68
C MET A 183 7.00 3.44 -1.63
N ILE A 184 7.96 2.74 -2.21
CA ILE A 184 9.39 3.06 -2.07
C ILE A 184 9.95 3.47 -3.43
N VAL A 185 10.20 4.77 -3.59
CA VAL A 185 10.88 5.30 -4.77
C VAL A 185 12.35 4.87 -4.81
N THR A 186 12.90 4.68 -6.00
CA THR A 186 14.33 4.40 -6.18
C THR A 186 15.20 5.54 -5.65
N PRO A 187 16.20 5.28 -4.78
CA PRO A 187 17.24 6.25 -4.48
C PRO A 187 17.93 6.66 -5.79
N SER A 188 18.27 7.94 -5.90
CA SER A 188 18.55 8.54 -7.22
C SER A 188 19.69 9.55 -7.23
N TYR A 189 20.00 10.15 -6.08
CA TYR A 189 20.97 11.25 -6.02
C TYR A 189 22.35 10.82 -6.54
N TYR A 190 22.81 9.64 -6.14
CA TYR A 190 24.07 9.05 -6.60
C TYR A 190 23.85 8.07 -7.77
N LYS A 191 23.21 8.53 -8.84
CA LYS A 191 22.83 7.72 -10.02
C LYS A 191 23.88 6.68 -10.45
N GLY A 192 25.15 7.07 -10.55
CA GLY A 192 26.22 6.16 -11.00
C GLY A 192 26.49 4.97 -10.08
N GLY A 193 26.09 5.07 -8.81
CA GLY A 193 26.16 3.99 -7.81
C GLY A 193 24.88 3.16 -7.71
N MET A 194 23.76 3.62 -8.29
CA MET A 194 22.45 2.94 -8.24
C MET A 194 22.37 1.82 -9.28
N LYS A 195 23.27 0.85 -9.14
CA LYS A 195 23.29 -0.38 -9.93
C LYS A 195 22.26 -1.37 -9.39
N ASP A 196 21.91 -2.36 -10.20
CA ASP A 196 20.95 -3.42 -9.85
C ASP A 196 21.23 -4.08 -8.51
N THR A 197 22.50 -4.39 -8.21
CA THR A 197 22.88 -5.00 -6.92
C THR A 197 22.62 -4.07 -5.73
N ALA A 198 22.81 -2.76 -5.89
CA ALA A 198 22.56 -1.77 -4.85
C ALA A 198 21.05 -1.56 -4.65
N LEU A 199 20.29 -1.45 -5.73
CA LEU A 199 18.83 -1.29 -5.69
C LEU A 199 18.16 -2.54 -5.10
N HIS A 200 18.57 -3.73 -5.53
CA HIS A 200 18.09 -4.98 -4.95
C HIS A 200 18.36 -5.02 -3.44
N ALA A 201 19.61 -4.78 -3.01
CA ALA A 201 19.96 -4.77 -1.59
C ALA A 201 19.16 -3.73 -0.79
N HIS A 202 18.91 -2.56 -1.36
CA HIS A 202 18.08 -1.52 -0.75
C HIS A 202 16.64 -2.02 -0.52
N PHE A 203 15.97 -2.49 -1.56
CA PHE A 203 14.57 -2.95 -1.44
C PHE A 203 14.43 -4.18 -0.56
N THR A 204 15.35 -5.14 -0.63
CA THR A 204 15.36 -6.31 0.27
C THR A 204 15.46 -5.87 1.73
N ALA A 205 16.44 -5.02 2.06
CA ALA A 205 16.63 -4.55 3.44
C ALA A 205 15.42 -3.76 3.96
N VAL A 206 14.78 -2.94 3.11
CA VAL A 206 13.53 -2.25 3.46
C VAL A 206 12.41 -3.25 3.72
N ALA A 207 12.20 -4.21 2.82
CA ALA A 207 11.12 -5.18 2.94
C ALA A 207 11.30 -6.15 4.11
N ASP A 208 12.53 -6.51 4.48
CA ASP A 208 12.86 -7.31 5.66
C ASP A 208 12.49 -6.61 6.99
N ASN A 209 12.50 -5.27 7.00
CA ASN A 209 12.34 -4.46 8.21
C ASN A 209 11.05 -3.62 8.22
N CYS A 210 10.21 -3.74 7.20
CA CYS A 210 8.95 -3.01 7.09
C CYS A 210 7.80 -3.85 7.66
N PRO A 211 7.01 -3.33 8.62
CA PRO A 211 5.91 -4.08 9.24
C PRO A 211 4.65 -4.18 8.36
N VAL A 212 4.61 -3.46 7.23
CA VAL A 212 3.51 -3.46 6.25
C VAL A 212 4.06 -3.81 4.86
N PRO A 213 3.21 -4.25 3.91
CA PRO A 213 3.62 -4.56 2.55
C PRO A 213 4.35 -3.41 1.84
N VAL A 214 5.34 -3.77 1.04
CA VAL A 214 6.16 -2.87 0.24
C VAL A 214 5.73 -2.91 -1.23
N ILE A 215 5.63 -1.73 -1.83
CA ILE A 215 5.37 -1.51 -3.25
C ILE A 215 6.59 -0.81 -3.83
N LEU A 216 7.23 -1.43 -4.83
CA LEU A 216 8.32 -0.80 -5.58
C LEU A 216 7.78 0.40 -6.36
N TYR A 217 8.55 1.49 -6.49
CA TYR A 217 8.12 2.63 -7.29
C TYR A 217 9.22 3.08 -8.25
N SER A 218 9.01 2.79 -9.54
CA SER A 218 9.86 3.25 -10.63
C SER A 218 9.24 4.48 -11.27
N VAL A 219 9.93 5.62 -11.20
CA VAL A 219 9.52 6.88 -11.84
C VAL A 219 10.72 7.61 -12.44
N PRO A 220 11.20 7.16 -13.61
CA PRO A 220 12.42 7.70 -14.23
C PRO A 220 12.34 9.19 -14.56
N ALA A 221 11.12 9.71 -14.78
CA ALA A 221 10.90 11.13 -15.04
C ALA A 221 11.39 12.05 -13.91
N PHE A 222 11.44 11.55 -12.67
CA PHE A 222 11.93 12.30 -11.51
C PHE A 222 13.24 11.75 -10.95
N THR A 223 13.47 10.44 -11.07
CA THR A 223 14.64 9.79 -10.45
C THR A 223 15.79 9.56 -11.43
N VAL A 224 15.55 9.66 -12.75
CA VAL A 224 16.49 9.23 -13.82
C VAL A 224 17.03 7.80 -13.67
N ILE A 225 16.42 7.01 -12.79
CA ILE A 225 16.68 5.59 -12.52
C ILE A 225 15.44 4.83 -12.96
N ASP A 226 15.64 3.92 -13.90
CA ASP A 226 14.63 2.96 -14.30
C ASP A 226 14.97 1.60 -13.70
N LEU A 227 14.12 1.08 -12.82
CA LEU A 227 14.39 -0.17 -12.11
C LEU A 227 14.40 -1.34 -13.11
N SER A 228 15.48 -2.12 -13.18
CA SER A 228 15.61 -3.14 -14.21
C SER A 228 14.57 -4.26 -14.05
N LEU A 229 14.19 -4.88 -15.18
CA LEU A 229 13.24 -5.99 -15.19
C LEU A 229 13.71 -7.16 -14.33
N ASP A 230 15.01 -7.45 -14.32
CA ASP A 230 15.58 -8.56 -13.56
C ASP A 230 15.50 -8.29 -12.06
N VAL A 231 15.83 -7.07 -11.61
CA VAL A 231 15.65 -6.68 -10.21
C VAL A 231 14.19 -6.76 -9.77
N ILE A 232 13.25 -6.31 -10.61
CA ILE A 232 11.81 -6.39 -10.31
C ILE A 232 11.37 -7.85 -10.18
N ALA A 233 11.75 -8.71 -11.13
CA ALA A 233 11.38 -10.12 -11.14
C ALA A 233 11.91 -10.86 -9.92
N ASP A 234 13.17 -10.61 -9.53
CA ASP A 234 13.79 -11.23 -8.36
C ASP A 234 13.12 -10.74 -7.06
N LEU A 235 12.92 -9.42 -6.92
CA LEU A 235 12.26 -8.83 -5.74
C LEU A 235 10.79 -9.26 -5.58
N ALA A 236 10.11 -9.62 -6.68
CA ALA A 236 8.72 -10.10 -6.64
C ALA A 236 8.56 -11.43 -5.88
N HIS A 237 9.65 -12.16 -5.63
CA HIS A 237 9.64 -13.36 -4.79
C HIS A 237 9.70 -13.07 -3.29
N HIS A 238 9.98 -11.82 -2.89
CA HIS A 238 10.06 -11.45 -1.49
C HIS A 238 8.65 -11.41 -0.86
N PRO A 239 8.40 -12.09 0.28
CA PRO A 239 7.04 -12.25 0.82
C PRO A 239 6.37 -10.94 1.24
N ASN A 240 7.16 -9.89 1.51
CA ASN A 240 6.67 -8.57 1.87
C ASN A 240 6.68 -7.55 0.71
N ILE A 241 7.06 -7.94 -0.50
CA ILE A 241 7.00 -7.06 -1.69
C ILE A 241 5.85 -7.53 -2.55
N ILE A 242 4.77 -6.74 -2.59
CA ILE A 242 3.48 -7.17 -3.17
C ILE A 242 3.20 -6.57 -4.56
N GLY A 243 4.08 -5.69 -5.04
CA GLY A 243 3.89 -5.08 -6.35
C GLY A 243 4.85 -3.96 -6.70
N ILE A 244 4.55 -3.33 -7.84
CA ILE A 244 5.25 -2.16 -8.36
C ILE A 244 4.25 -1.13 -8.90
N LYS A 245 4.51 0.15 -8.63
CA LYS A 245 3.97 1.26 -9.42
C LYS A 245 4.99 1.63 -10.50
N GLU A 246 4.62 1.46 -11.76
CA GLU A 246 5.49 1.73 -12.92
C GLU A 246 5.03 3.03 -13.60
N SER A 247 5.84 4.07 -13.52
CA SER A 247 5.56 5.41 -14.06
C SER A 247 6.38 5.77 -15.31
N GLY A 248 7.23 4.87 -15.83
CA GLY A 248 8.00 5.09 -17.05
C GLY A 248 7.14 5.10 -18.31
N GLY A 249 6.02 4.37 -18.31
CA GLY A 249 5.07 4.34 -19.43
C GLY A 249 5.52 3.48 -20.61
N ASP A 250 6.56 2.68 -20.43
CA ASP A 250 6.98 1.65 -21.38
C ASP A 250 6.07 0.41 -21.24
N ILE A 251 5.12 0.32 -22.17
CA ILE A 251 4.14 -0.75 -22.26
C ILE A 251 4.80 -2.13 -22.47
N ALA A 252 5.90 -2.22 -23.23
CA ALA A 252 6.60 -3.48 -23.45
C ALA A 252 7.30 -3.96 -22.16
N LYS A 253 7.90 -3.03 -21.42
CA LYS A 253 8.46 -3.33 -20.10
C LYS A 253 7.39 -3.78 -19.12
N ILE A 254 6.26 -3.08 -19.03
CA ILE A 254 5.13 -3.47 -18.18
C ILE A 254 4.68 -4.90 -18.50
N GLY A 255 4.54 -5.26 -19.77
CA GLY A 255 4.20 -6.62 -20.16
C GLY A 255 5.27 -7.65 -19.81
N SER A 256 6.54 -7.28 -19.89
CA SER A 256 7.63 -8.15 -19.46
C SER A 256 7.62 -8.38 -17.94
N ILE A 257 7.29 -7.36 -17.15
CA ILE A 257 7.12 -7.49 -15.69
C ILE A 257 5.99 -8.48 -15.41
N VAL A 258 4.80 -8.24 -15.96
CA VAL A 258 3.61 -9.10 -15.76
C VAL A 258 3.91 -10.55 -16.16
N GLN A 259 4.61 -10.77 -17.27
CA GLN A 259 5.00 -12.09 -17.72
C GLN A 259 6.01 -12.77 -16.76
N LYS A 260 7.06 -12.06 -16.32
CA LYS A 260 8.07 -12.64 -15.43
C LYS A 260 7.53 -12.91 -14.03
N THR A 261 6.58 -12.11 -13.55
CA THR A 261 6.00 -12.26 -12.21
C THR A 261 4.70 -13.06 -12.20
N GLN A 262 4.30 -13.71 -13.29
CA GLN A 262 3.00 -14.39 -13.42
C GLN A 262 2.76 -15.54 -12.40
N ASN A 263 3.85 -16.12 -11.88
CA ASN A 263 3.82 -17.25 -10.95
C ASN A 263 3.99 -16.86 -9.48
N VAL A 264 4.06 -15.57 -9.18
CA VAL A 264 4.12 -15.03 -7.82
C VAL A 264 2.98 -14.03 -7.61
N ASP A 265 2.59 -13.80 -6.37
CA ASP A 265 1.56 -12.82 -6.06
C ASP A 265 2.18 -11.41 -6.00
N PHE A 266 2.29 -10.81 -7.19
CA PHE A 266 2.90 -9.51 -7.41
C PHE A 266 2.04 -8.71 -8.39
N GLN A 267 1.65 -7.50 -7.97
CA GLN A 267 0.68 -6.66 -8.68
C GLN A 267 1.37 -5.47 -9.34
N VAL A 268 0.94 -5.09 -10.54
CA VAL A 268 1.48 -3.92 -11.27
C VAL A 268 0.45 -2.80 -11.28
N ILE A 269 0.84 -1.60 -10.90
CA ILE A 269 0.01 -0.39 -10.91
C ILE A 269 0.54 0.56 -11.97
N ALA A 270 -0.32 0.97 -12.91
CA ALA A 270 0.01 2.00 -13.89
C ALA A 270 0.26 3.34 -13.19
N GLY A 271 1.38 3.98 -13.51
CA GLY A 271 1.79 5.23 -12.89
C GLY A 271 1.08 6.49 -13.42
N SER A 272 0.32 6.38 -14.51
CA SER A 272 -0.43 7.49 -15.13
C SER A 272 -1.68 6.97 -15.84
N ALA A 273 -2.72 7.82 -15.90
CA ALA A 273 -3.94 7.55 -16.66
C ALA A 273 -3.69 7.45 -18.17
N SER A 274 -2.66 8.14 -18.70
CA SER A 274 -2.38 8.22 -20.14
C SER A 274 -2.08 6.86 -20.79
N PHE A 275 -1.62 5.89 -20.01
CA PHE A 275 -1.30 4.54 -20.47
C PHE A 275 -2.03 3.46 -19.65
N LEU A 276 -3.06 3.86 -18.88
CA LEU A 276 -3.83 2.95 -18.02
C LEU A 276 -4.52 1.87 -18.84
N LEU A 277 -5.25 2.23 -19.91
CA LEU A 277 -5.99 1.27 -20.73
C LEU A 277 -5.07 0.19 -21.32
N ALA A 278 -3.93 0.60 -21.89
CA ALA A 278 -2.96 -0.34 -22.44
C ALA A 278 -2.38 -1.26 -21.35
N THR A 279 -2.14 -0.73 -20.14
CA THR A 279 -1.66 -1.53 -19.00
C THR A 279 -2.70 -2.56 -18.55
N LEU A 280 -3.98 -2.19 -18.49
CA LEU A 280 -5.09 -3.11 -18.16
C LEU A 280 -5.22 -4.26 -19.17
N GLN A 281 -4.84 -4.04 -20.44
CA GLN A 281 -4.92 -5.06 -21.49
C GLN A 281 -3.79 -6.11 -21.42
N ILE A 282 -2.67 -5.79 -20.77
CA ILE A 282 -1.43 -6.59 -20.82
C ILE A 282 -1.39 -7.72 -19.79
N GLY A 283 -2.27 -7.71 -18.79
CA GLY A 283 -2.44 -8.82 -17.85
C GLY A 283 -2.99 -8.32 -16.53
N LYS A 284 -2.69 -8.98 -15.40
CA LYS A 284 -3.30 -8.78 -14.06
C LYS A 284 -3.08 -7.37 -13.44
N VAL A 285 -3.42 -6.30 -14.15
CA VAL A 285 -3.69 -4.98 -13.62
C VAL A 285 -5.19 -4.84 -13.71
N LEU A 286 -5.87 -5.07 -12.58
CA LEU A 286 -7.22 -5.59 -12.66
C LEU A 286 -8.28 -4.51 -12.84
N GLN A 287 -9.28 -4.94 -13.59
CA GLN A 287 -10.41 -4.19 -14.14
C GLN A 287 -11.36 -3.66 -13.06
N PHE A 288 -12.15 -2.66 -13.47
CA PHE A 288 -13.14 -1.89 -12.70
C PHE A 288 -14.13 -2.73 -11.89
#